data_AF-A0A2D4KKX9-F1
#
_entry.id   AF-A0A2D4KKX9-F1
#
_cell.length_a   1.000
_cell.length_b   1.000
_cell.length_c   1.000
_cell.angle_alpha   90.00
_cell.angle_beta   90.00
_cell.angle_gamma   90.00
#
_symmetry.space_group_name_H-M   'P 1'
#
loop_
_entity.id
_entity.type
_entity.pdbx_description
1 polymer ?
#
loop_
_entity_poly.entity_id
_entity_poly.type
_entity_poly.pdbx_seq_one_letter_code
_entity_poly.pdbx_strand_id
1 'polypeptide(L)'
;MWSTDIDSVVTLCFKSFEGSNYEVRMAVSKLLGYVLISAVTSKQATASARQHVRKISFMEALELLGTGFLRGSSGFLRTGGDILKGTSSVSRDIRVGVTQAYVVFISTLGGEWLERNFSALLSHILDLVSQSHPKAIQTQMDSICSRRC
;
A
#
# COMPACT_ATOMS: atom_id res chain seq x y z
N MET A 1 10.78 -12.26 13.19
CA MET A 1 9.49 -12.93 12.92
C MET A 1 8.41 -11.92 12.52
N TRP A 2 8.47 -10.65 12.95
CA TRP A 2 7.43 -9.66 12.61
C TRP A 2 7.40 -9.16 11.15
N SER A 3 8.54 -9.05 10.44
CA SER A 3 8.56 -8.59 9.04
C SER A 3 7.76 -9.51 8.09
N THR A 4 7.82 -10.83 8.30
CA THR A 4 7.03 -11.79 7.52
C THR A 4 5.53 -11.72 7.84
N ASP A 5 5.18 -11.34 9.07
CA ASP A 5 3.78 -11.22 9.51
C ASP A 5 3.14 -9.97 8.89
N ILE A 6 3.87 -8.84 8.86
CA ILE A 6 3.40 -7.60 8.21
C ILE A 6 3.20 -7.81 6.71
N ASP A 7 4.14 -8.45 6.02
CA ASP A 7 4.03 -8.76 4.59
C ASP A 7 2.81 -9.65 4.30
N SER A 8 2.53 -10.60 5.19
CA SER A 8 1.37 -11.48 5.10
C SER A 8 0.06 -10.72 5.28
N VAL A 9 -0.03 -9.82 6.27
CA VAL A 9 -1.20 -8.97 6.50
C VAL A 9 -1.43 -8.01 5.32
N VAL A 10 -0.37 -7.39 4.81
CA VAL A 10 -0.42 -6.50 3.64
C VAL A 10 -0.95 -7.26 2.42
N THR A 11 -0.43 -8.46 2.16
CA THR A 11 -0.89 -9.32 1.06
C THR A 11 -2.36 -9.70 1.21
N LEU A 12 -2.80 -10.04 2.41
CA LEU A 12 -4.21 -10.37 2.68
C LEU A 12 -5.13 -9.15 2.48
N CYS A 13 -4.69 -7.95 2.87
CA CYS A 13 -5.44 -6.72 2.62
C CYS A 13 -5.59 -6.46 1.12
N PHE A 14 -4.52 -6.62 0.34
CA PHE A 14 -4.59 -6.44 -1.13
C PHE A 14 -5.55 -7.42 -1.78
N LYS A 15 -5.54 -8.68 -1.35
CA LYS A 15 -6.49 -9.69 -1.83
C LYS A 15 -7.94 -9.36 -1.44
N SER A 16 -8.14 -8.79 -0.25
CA SER A 16 -9.47 -8.42 0.25
C SER A 16 -10.08 -7.22 -0.47
N PHE A 17 -9.27 -6.41 -1.18
CA PHE A 17 -9.81 -5.33 -2.02
C PHE A 17 -10.46 -5.84 -3.29
N GLU A 18 -9.97 -6.93 -3.87
CA GLU A 18 -10.41 -7.43 -5.16
C GLU A 18 -11.89 -7.86 -5.13
N GLY A 19 -12.73 -7.23 -5.97
CA GLY A 19 -14.16 -7.56 -6.07
C GLY A 19 -14.99 -7.18 -4.83
N SER A 20 -14.40 -6.46 -3.88
CA SER A 20 -15.09 -6.02 -2.66
C SER A 20 -16.03 -4.82 -2.92
N ASN A 21 -16.89 -4.51 -1.96
CA ASN A 21 -17.72 -3.30 -1.99
C ASN A 21 -17.01 -2.11 -1.30
N TYR A 22 -17.60 -0.93 -1.36
CA TYR A 22 -17.01 0.29 -0.80
C TYR A 22 -16.71 0.18 0.70
N GLU A 23 -17.65 -0.34 1.50
CA GLU A 23 -17.50 -0.47 2.95
C GLU A 23 -16.34 -1.40 3.32
N VAL A 24 -16.24 -2.54 2.63
CA VAL A 24 -15.14 -3.50 2.82
C VAL A 24 -13.81 -2.87 2.43
N ARG A 25 -13.72 -2.18 1.29
CA ARG A 25 -12.49 -1.46 0.90
C ARG A 25 -12.08 -0.47 1.98
N MET A 26 -13.00 0.38 2.42
CA MET A 26 -12.72 1.39 3.44
C MET A 26 -12.26 0.76 4.76
N ALA A 27 -12.91 -0.31 5.22
CA ALA A 27 -12.54 -1.02 6.44
C ALA A 27 -11.14 -1.66 6.34
N VAL A 28 -10.85 -2.33 5.23
CA VAL A 28 -9.55 -2.96 4.98
C VAL A 28 -8.44 -1.91 4.81
N SER A 29 -8.70 -0.80 4.14
CA SER A 29 -7.76 0.32 4.01
C SER A 29 -7.42 0.94 5.35
N LYS A 30 -8.42 1.08 6.25
CA LYS A 30 -8.19 1.55 7.62
C LYS A 30 -7.31 0.57 8.39
N LEU A 31 -7.63 -0.72 8.36
CA LEU A 31 -6.83 -1.77 8.99
C LEU A 31 -5.38 -1.71 8.51
N LEU A 32 -5.15 -1.72 7.19
CA LEU A 32 -3.83 -1.67 6.60
C LEU A 32 -3.05 -0.42 7.03
N GLY A 33 -3.69 0.75 7.00
CA GLY A 33 -3.10 1.99 7.48
C GLY A 33 -2.67 1.92 8.95
N TYR A 34 -3.55 1.47 9.85
CA TYR A 34 -3.26 1.34 11.28
C TYR A 34 -2.16 0.33 11.60
N VAL A 35 -2.13 -0.79 10.88
CA VAL A 35 -1.09 -1.80 11.03
C VAL A 35 0.26 -1.22 10.62
N LEU A 36 0.34 -0.49 9.50
CA LEU A 36 1.58 0.17 9.06
C LEU A 36 2.00 1.30 10.00
N ILE A 37 1.06 2.08 10.56
CA ILE A 37 1.37 3.08 11.59
C ILE A 37 2.02 2.41 12.78
N SER A 38 1.38 1.35 13.30
CA SER A 38 1.90 0.59 14.44
C SER A 38 3.30 0.04 14.14
N ALA A 39 3.56 -0.36 12.90
CA ALA A 39 4.86 -0.84 12.44
C ALA A 39 5.95 0.23 12.41
N VAL A 40 5.59 1.44 11.99
CA VAL A 40 6.53 2.56 11.86
C VAL A 40 6.72 3.29 13.19
N THR A 41 5.72 3.31 14.08
CA THR A 41 5.76 4.05 15.35
C THR A 41 6.01 3.17 16.57
N SER A 42 6.15 1.84 16.39
CA SER A 42 6.42 0.93 17.51
C SER A 42 7.63 1.41 18.32
N LYS A 43 7.36 1.84 19.56
CA LYS A 43 8.39 2.13 20.55
C LYS A 43 8.78 0.79 21.15
N GLN A 44 10.05 0.42 21.02
CA GLN A 44 10.57 -0.79 21.66
C GLN A 44 10.44 -0.61 23.17
N ALA A 45 9.42 -1.25 23.76
CA ALA A 45 9.19 -1.18 25.20
C ALA A 45 10.40 -1.81 25.90
N THR A 46 11.10 -0.99 26.68
CA THR A 46 12.15 -1.43 27.59
C THR A 46 11.53 -2.30 28.68
N ALA A 47 12.09 -3.52 28.81
CA ALA A 47 11.94 -4.48 29.90
C ALA A 47 10.60 -5.24 30.04
N SER A 48 10.73 -6.57 30.03
CA SER A 48 9.79 -7.57 30.58
C SER A 48 8.47 -7.83 29.85
N ALA A 49 8.53 -8.31 28.60
CA ALA A 49 7.81 -9.50 28.11
C ALA A 49 8.11 -9.65 26.61
N ARG A 50 8.54 -10.85 26.21
CA ARG A 50 9.03 -11.17 24.87
C ARG A 50 7.93 -11.02 23.81
N GLN A 51 7.95 -9.93 23.05
CA GLN A 51 7.86 -9.97 21.58
C GLN A 51 8.71 -8.83 21.02
N HIS A 52 9.81 -9.15 20.34
CA HIS A 52 10.62 -8.18 19.61
C HIS A 52 9.80 -7.65 18.43
N VAL A 53 8.98 -6.62 18.66
CA VAL A 53 8.32 -5.86 17.59
C VAL A 53 9.40 -5.09 16.86
N ARG A 54 9.77 -5.60 15.68
CA ARG A 54 10.80 -4.98 14.83
C ARG A 54 10.15 -3.79 14.12
N LYS A 55 10.60 -2.57 14.43
CA LYS A 55 10.17 -1.35 13.74
C LYS A 55 10.54 -1.44 12.27
N ILE A 56 9.60 -1.21 11.35
CA ILE A 56 9.91 -0.97 9.94
C ILE A 56 10.10 0.52 9.72
N SER A 57 10.96 0.89 8.77
CA SER A 57 11.12 2.27 8.36
C SER A 57 9.88 2.78 7.62
N PHE A 58 9.72 4.11 7.58
CA PHE A 58 8.65 4.72 6.81
C PHE A 58 8.74 4.40 5.31
N MET A 59 9.96 4.40 4.76
CA MET A 59 10.18 4.07 3.35
C MET A 59 9.77 2.64 3.05
N GLU A 60 10.10 1.67 3.89
CA GLU A 60 9.63 0.28 3.72
C GLU A 60 8.09 0.20 3.74
N ALA A 61 7.41 0.97 4.59
CA ALA A 61 5.95 1.03 4.60
C ALA A 61 5.36 1.63 3.31
N LEU A 62 5.99 2.69 2.77
CA LEU A 62 5.63 3.28 1.48
C LEU A 62 5.88 2.31 0.33
N GLU A 63 7.00 1.58 0.33
CA GLU A 63 7.33 0.57 -0.65
C GLU A 63 6.30 -0.58 -0.65
N LEU A 64 5.87 -1.05 0.52
CA LEU A 64 4.81 -2.06 0.65
C LEU A 64 3.52 -1.59 -0.04
N LEU A 65 3.06 -0.37 0.25
CA LEU A 65 1.89 0.20 -0.42
C LEU A 65 2.12 0.40 -1.92
N GLY A 66 3.32 0.82 -2.33
CA GLY A 66 3.70 1.02 -3.73
C GLY A 66 3.68 -0.29 -4.52
N THR A 67 4.15 -1.38 -3.92
CA THR A 67 4.10 -2.72 -4.54
C THR A 67 2.66 -3.17 -4.76
N GLY A 68 1.77 -2.94 -3.79
CA GLY A 68 0.34 -3.21 -3.94
C GLY A 68 -0.30 -2.41 -5.07
N PHE A 69 0.07 -1.14 -5.21
CA PHE A 69 -0.44 -0.30 -6.29
C PHE A 69 0.05 -0.75 -7.67
N LEU A 70 1.33 -1.13 -7.80
CA LEU A 70 1.94 -1.44 -9.09
C LEU A 70 1.75 -2.91 -9.54
N ARG A 71 1.71 -3.83 -8.58
CA ARG A 71 1.70 -5.28 -8.83
C ARG A 71 0.48 -6.00 -8.26
N GLY A 72 -0.29 -5.35 -7.38
CA GLY A 72 -1.39 -6.00 -6.66
C GLY A 72 -0.89 -7.03 -5.65
N SER A 73 -1.74 -7.99 -5.31
CA SER A 73 -1.36 -9.12 -4.44
C SER A 73 -0.47 -10.12 -5.21
N SER A 74 0.83 -10.16 -4.90
CA SER A 74 1.73 -11.22 -5.40
C SER A 74 1.54 -12.51 -4.59
N GLY A 75 0.81 -13.48 -5.12
CA GLY A 75 0.64 -14.80 -4.50
C GLY A 75 0.24 -15.89 -5.48
N PHE A 76 0.51 -17.14 -5.11
CA PHE A 76 0.25 -18.38 -5.90
C PHE A 76 -1.20 -18.53 -6.37
N LEU A 77 -2.15 -17.85 -5.72
CA LEU A 77 -3.56 -17.81 -6.11
C LEU A 77 -3.89 -16.61 -7.00
N ARG A 78 -2.98 -16.20 -7.91
CA ARG A 78 -3.45 -15.51 -9.13
C ARG A 78 -4.38 -16.51 -9.80
N THR A 79 -5.69 -16.26 -9.73
CA THR A 79 -6.70 -17.00 -10.50
C THR A 79 -6.13 -17.18 -11.91
N GLY A 80 -5.81 -18.42 -12.29
CA GLY A 80 -4.84 -18.75 -13.35
C GLY A 80 -5.11 -18.19 -14.75
N GLY A 81 -6.18 -17.43 -14.94
CA GLY A 81 -6.57 -16.79 -16.20
C GLY A 81 -5.74 -15.55 -16.59
N ASP A 82 -5.21 -14.76 -15.66
CA ASP A 82 -4.52 -13.50 -16.01
C ASP A 82 -3.08 -13.70 -16.50
N ILE A 83 -2.43 -14.79 -16.11
CA ILE A 83 -1.09 -15.13 -16.61
C ILE A 83 -1.18 -15.58 -18.08
N LEU A 84 -2.27 -16.26 -18.45
CA LEU A 84 -2.51 -16.77 -19.80
C LEU A 84 -2.86 -15.66 -20.81
N LYS A 85 -3.34 -14.49 -20.35
CA LYS A 85 -3.66 -13.34 -21.21
C LYS A 85 -2.52 -12.35 -21.42
N GLY A 86 -1.37 -12.52 -20.76
CA GLY A 86 -0.25 -11.58 -20.83
C GLY A 86 -0.54 -10.17 -20.25
N THR A 87 -1.78 -9.93 -19.78
CA THR A 87 -2.20 -8.68 -19.16
C THR A 87 -1.94 -8.77 -17.65
N SER A 88 -0.86 -8.14 -17.19
CA SER A 88 -0.58 -7.99 -15.75
C SER A 88 -1.20 -6.70 -15.20
N SER A 89 -2.49 -6.50 -15.46
CA SER A 89 -3.24 -5.33 -14.99
C SER A 89 -3.71 -5.54 -13.55
N VAL A 90 -3.35 -4.63 -12.65
CA VAL A 90 -3.86 -4.61 -11.27
C VAL A 90 -5.31 -4.15 -11.28
N SER A 91 -6.20 -4.87 -10.58
CA SER A 91 -7.61 -4.49 -10.45
C SER A 91 -7.79 -3.07 -9.93
N ARG A 92 -8.79 -2.35 -10.49
CA ARG A 92 -9.16 -1.00 -10.02
C ARG A 92 -9.48 -0.99 -8.53
N ASP A 93 -10.13 -2.04 -8.02
CA ASP A 93 -10.51 -2.10 -6.61
C ASP A 93 -9.30 -2.14 -5.69
N ILE A 94 -8.25 -2.87 -6.10
CA ILE A 94 -6.97 -2.92 -5.38
C ILE A 94 -6.32 -1.55 -5.39
N ARG A 95 -6.23 -0.88 -6.56
CA ARG A 95 -5.66 0.47 -6.66
C ARG A 95 -6.39 1.46 -5.76
N VAL A 96 -7.73 1.45 -5.79
CA VAL A 96 -8.56 2.32 -4.94
C VAL A 96 -8.32 2.03 -3.46
N GLY A 97 -8.33 0.75 -3.05
CA GLY A 97 -8.09 0.36 -1.66
C GLY A 97 -6.69 0.74 -1.16
N VAL A 98 -5.67 0.55 -1.99
CA VAL A 98 -4.29 0.94 -1.67
C VAL A 98 -4.15 2.45 -1.55
N THR A 99 -4.73 3.23 -2.46
CA THR A 99 -4.74 4.70 -2.36
C THR A 99 -5.46 5.17 -1.10
N GLN A 100 -6.58 4.55 -0.74
CA GLN A 100 -7.28 4.85 0.53
C GLN A 100 -6.40 4.50 1.75
N ALA A 101 -5.63 3.41 1.69
CA ALA A 101 -4.71 3.04 2.76
C ALA A 101 -3.57 4.07 2.92
N TYR A 102 -3.02 4.61 1.83
CA TYR A 102 -2.07 5.75 1.89
C TYR A 102 -2.68 6.94 2.64
N VAL A 103 -3.92 7.30 2.28
CA VAL A 103 -4.61 8.44 2.91
C VAL A 103 -4.77 8.20 4.42
N VAL A 104 -5.25 7.02 4.84
CA VAL A 104 -5.37 6.70 6.27
C VAL A 104 -4.02 6.69 6.97
N PHE A 105 -3.01 6.07 6.36
CA PHE A 105 -1.65 5.97 6.89
C PHE A 105 -1.05 7.35 7.19
N ILE A 106 -1.07 8.25 6.20
CA ILE A 106 -0.47 9.58 6.31
C ILE A 106 -1.31 10.50 7.20
N SER A 107 -2.63 10.50 7.06
CA SER A 107 -3.52 11.36 7.85
C SER A 107 -3.46 11.04 9.34
N THR A 108 -3.24 9.79 9.71
CA THR A 108 -3.17 9.37 11.11
C THR A 108 -1.78 9.62 11.72
N LEU A 109 -0.70 9.60 10.93
CA LEU A 109 0.63 10.02 11.41
C LEU A 109 0.66 11.52 11.77
N GLY A 110 -0.22 12.31 11.15
CA GLY A 110 -0.42 13.73 11.46
C GLY A 110 0.51 14.67 10.69
N GLY A 111 0.15 15.97 10.69
CA GLY A 111 0.84 17.00 9.92
C GLY A 111 2.31 17.19 10.28
N GLU A 112 2.62 17.24 11.58
CA GLU A 112 4.00 17.40 12.06
C GLU A 112 4.93 16.26 11.62
N TRP A 113 4.39 15.03 11.58
CA TRP A 113 5.13 13.87 11.09
C TRP A 113 5.33 13.95 9.58
N LEU A 114 4.29 14.36 8.85
CA LEU A 114 4.32 14.54 7.40
C LEU A 114 5.35 15.61 6.97
N GLU A 115 5.39 16.77 7.63
CA GLU A 115 6.34 17.85 7.32
C GLU A 115 7.80 17.37 7.37
N ARG A 116 8.14 16.57 8.38
CA ARG A 116 9.49 16.01 8.55
C ARG A 116 9.87 14.99 7.48
N ASN A 117 8.88 14.33 6.88
CA ASN A 117 9.07 13.24 5.92
C ASN A 117 8.55 13.57 4.52
N PHE A 118 8.21 14.85 4.26
CA PHE A 118 7.50 15.28 3.06
C PHE A 118 8.30 14.96 1.79
N SER A 119 9.60 15.24 1.79
CA SER A 119 10.49 14.97 0.65
C SER A 119 10.49 13.49 0.26
N ALA A 120 10.54 12.59 1.25
CA ALA A 120 10.54 11.16 1.05
C ALA A 120 9.19 10.68 0.47
N LEU A 121 8.07 11.16 1.03
CA LEU A 121 6.74 10.86 0.52
C LEU A 121 6.54 11.37 -0.91
N LEU A 122 6.92 12.62 -1.19
CA LEU A 122 6.76 13.23 -2.49
C LEU A 122 7.59 12.49 -3.54
N SER A 123 8.85 12.18 -3.23
CA SER A 123 9.72 11.41 -4.13
C SER A 123 9.11 10.05 -4.45
N HIS A 124 8.59 9.36 -3.44
CA HIS A 124 7.91 8.07 -3.61
C HIS A 124 6.66 8.16 -4.49
N ILE A 125 5.78 9.13 -4.26
CA ILE A 125 4.57 9.31 -5.07
C ILE A 125 4.93 9.67 -6.52
N LEU A 126 5.89 10.57 -6.72
CA LEU A 126 6.34 10.96 -8.05
C LEU A 126 6.95 9.78 -8.81
N ASP A 127 7.75 8.94 -8.14
CA ASP A 127 8.28 7.72 -8.73
C ASP A 127 7.17 6.72 -9.08
N LEU A 128 6.21 6.52 -8.18
CA LEU A 128 5.05 5.64 -8.37
C LEU A 128 4.19 6.03 -9.58
N VAL A 129 4.02 7.32 -9.82
CA VAL A 129 3.21 7.89 -10.91
C VAL A 129 4.05 8.14 -12.18
N SER A 130 5.38 8.11 -12.06
CA SER A 130 6.27 8.29 -13.19
C SER A 130 6.02 7.24 -14.28
N GLN A 131 6.18 7.65 -15.54
CA GLN A 131 5.92 6.83 -16.73
C GLN A 131 6.87 5.61 -16.85
N SER A 132 7.82 5.46 -15.93
CA SER A 132 8.70 4.31 -15.74
C SER A 132 7.95 3.02 -15.39
N HIS A 133 6.71 3.13 -14.90
CA HIS A 133 5.83 2.00 -14.64
C HIS A 133 4.66 1.94 -15.65
N PRO A 134 4.79 1.21 -16.78
CA PRO A 134 3.71 1.06 -17.78
C PRO A 134 2.44 0.37 -17.24
N LYS A 135 2.44 -0.09 -15.98
CA LYS A 135 1.27 -0.64 -15.27
C LYS A 135 0.50 0.41 -14.48
N ALA A 136 1.08 1.55 -14.15
CA ALA A 136 0.41 2.62 -13.39
C ALA A 136 -0.65 3.35 -14.23
N ILE A 137 -0.51 3.29 -15.56
CA ILE A 137 -1.37 3.96 -16.54
C ILE A 137 -1.88 2.88 -17.50
N GLN A 138 -2.98 2.20 -17.15
CA GLN A 138 -3.53 1.13 -17.99
C GLN A 138 -4.98 1.33 -18.39
N THR A 139 -5.62 2.43 -17.97
CA THR A 139 -6.97 2.80 -18.38
C THR A 139 -6.99 4.16 -19.07
N GLN A 140 -7.73 4.29 -20.19
CA GLN A 140 -7.92 5.54 -20.95
C GLN A 140 -8.44 6.73 -20.11
N MET A 141 -8.97 6.48 -18.89
CA MET A 141 -9.39 7.54 -17.96
C MET A 141 -8.22 8.16 -17.18
N ASP A 142 -7.14 7.42 -16.92
CA ASP A 142 -6.01 7.90 -16.12
C ASP A 142 -5.19 8.94 -16.89
N SER A 143 -5.14 8.82 -18.23
CA SER A 143 -4.49 9.80 -19.10
C SER A 143 -5.22 11.15 -19.17
N ILE A 144 -6.51 11.19 -18.84
CA ILE A 144 -7.33 12.41 -18.84
C ILE A 144 -7.10 13.19 -17.53
N CYS A 145 -6.96 12.50 -16.39
CA CYS A 145 -6.73 13.15 -15.11
C CYS A 145 -5.31 13.74 -14.99
N SER A 146 -4.30 13.10 -15.59
CA SER A 146 -2.93 13.61 -15.61
C SER A 146 -2.72 14.85 -16.49
N ARG A 147 -3.70 15.23 -17.32
CA ARG A 147 -3.65 16.41 -18.21
C ARG A 147 -4.35 17.66 -17.64
N ARG A 148 -4.86 17.59 -16.41
CA ARG A 148 -5.58 18.71 -15.76
C ARG A 148 -4.92 19.21 -14.47
N CYS A 149 -3.64 18.91 -14.27
CA CYS A 149 -2.80 19.58 -13.28
C CYS A 149 -1.85 20.54 -14.01
#